data_AF-A0A7V2JYI9-F1
#
_entry.id   AF-A0A7V2JYI9-F1
#
_cell.length_a   1.000
_cell.length_b   1.000
_cell.length_c   1.000
_cell.angle_alpha   90.00
_cell.angle_beta   90.00
_cell.angle_gamma   90.00
#
_symmetry.space_group_name_H-M   'P 1'
#
loop_
_entity.id
_entity.type
_entity.pdbx_description
1 polymer ?
#
loop_
_entity_poly.entity_id
_entity_poly.type
_entity_poly.pdbx_seq_one_letter_code
_entity_poly.pdbx_strand_id
1 'polypeptide(L)'
;SRFAEIGVELIPISVATGSGLRDLVNLTYNRLQAIAVEPGDAKSAVKRRVYRFHDEEGFRVEQQGETYVVLGQTVERLVEKLVLDSYDAQEYLSDRLERMGVFRELGRHGFTAGDPLRIGGVELELDR
;
A
#
# COMPACT_ATOMS: atom_id res chain seq x y z
N SER A 1 -23.34 34.11 13.15
CA SER A 1 -22.33 34.27 12.08
C SER A 1 -22.95 33.74 10.80
N ARG A 2 -22.60 34.28 9.62
CA ARG A 2 -23.17 33.89 8.31
C ARG A 2 -23.25 32.37 8.08
N PHE A 3 -22.30 31.61 8.64
CA PHE A 3 -22.26 30.15 8.51
C PHE A 3 -23.29 29.43 9.39
N ALA A 4 -23.57 29.95 10.59
CA ALA A 4 -24.61 29.39 11.45
C ALA A 4 -26.02 29.59 10.85
N GLU A 5 -26.24 30.70 10.14
CA GLU A 5 -27.50 31.01 9.46
C GLU A 5 -27.82 30.04 8.31
N ILE A 6 -26.81 29.38 7.75
CA ILE A 6 -26.96 28.33 6.72
C ILE A 6 -26.78 26.91 7.28
N GLY A 7 -26.79 26.76 8.61
CA GLY A 7 -26.67 25.45 9.27
C GLY A 7 -25.28 24.82 9.20
N VAL A 8 -24.24 25.61 8.92
CA VAL A 8 -22.85 25.13 8.85
C VAL A 8 -22.14 25.44 10.17
N GLU A 9 -21.71 24.38 10.85
CA GLU A 9 -20.80 24.46 12.00
C GLU A 9 -19.37 24.71 11.52
N LEU A 10 -18.72 25.74 12.07
CA LEU A 10 -17.34 26.09 11.72
C LEU A 10 -16.35 25.55 12.74
N ILE A 11 -15.28 24.95 12.23
CA ILE A 11 -14.13 24.52 13.03
C ILE A 11 -12.87 25.06 12.37
N PRO A 12 -12.28 26.15 12.87
CA PRO A 12 -11.03 26.65 12.35
C PRO A 12 -9.89 25.69 12.71
N ILE A 13 -9.05 25.35 11.74
CA ILE A 13 -7.86 24.52 11.95
C ILE A 13 -6.62 25.19 11.35
N SER A 14 -5.46 24.90 11.91
CA SER A 14 -4.16 25.34 11.40
C SER A 14 -3.17 24.18 11.44
N VAL A 15 -2.66 23.81 10.27
CA VAL A 15 -1.62 22.77 10.16
C VAL A 15 -0.30 23.27 10.77
N ALA A 16 0.04 24.53 10.54
CA ALA A 16 1.30 25.12 11.01
C ALA A 16 1.43 25.16 12.54
N THR A 17 0.30 25.31 13.25
CA THR A 17 0.29 25.42 14.73
C THR A 17 -0.35 24.21 15.42
N GLY A 18 -0.93 23.27 14.66
CA GLY A 18 -1.71 22.15 15.20
C GLY A 18 -3.03 22.55 15.87
N SER A 19 -3.43 23.83 15.78
CA SER A 19 -4.64 24.35 16.41
C SER A 19 -5.90 23.78 15.77
N GLY A 20 -6.89 23.43 16.59
CA GLY A 20 -8.22 22.95 16.15
C GLY A 20 -8.28 21.49 15.69
N LEU A 21 -7.13 20.81 15.54
CA LEU A 21 -7.11 19.43 15.02
C LEU A 21 -7.75 18.42 16.00
N ARG A 22 -7.49 18.56 17.30
CA ARG A 22 -8.11 17.68 18.33
C ARG A 22 -9.62 17.84 18.38
N ASP A 23 -10.10 19.07 18.27
CA ASP A 23 -11.53 19.38 18.31
C ASP A 23 -12.25 18.82 17.08
N LEU A 24 -11.62 18.90 15.90
CA LEU A 24 -12.13 18.29 14.66
C LEU A 24 -12.26 16.76 14.79
N VAL A 25 -11.23 16.10 15.33
CA VAL A 25 -11.24 14.65 15.54
C VAL A 25 -12.35 14.24 16.51
N ASN A 26 -12.48 14.95 17.63
CA ASN A 26 -13.50 14.66 18.63
C ASN A 26 -14.92 14.90 18.10
N LEU A 27 -15.16 15.97 17.34
CA LEU A 27 -16.46 16.20 16.73
C LEU A 27 -16.83 15.08 15.77
N THR A 28 -15.89 14.67 14.92
CA THR A 28 -16.09 13.58 13.96
C THR A 28 -16.43 12.28 14.68
N TYR A 29 -15.68 11.93 15.73
CA TYR A 29 -15.94 10.77 16.57
C TYR A 29 -17.36 10.81 17.17
N ASN A 30 -17.74 11.93 17.79
CA ASN A 30 -19.06 12.08 18.39
C ASN A 30 -20.19 11.97 17.37
N ARG A 31 -20.02 12.53 16.17
CA ARG A 31 -21.00 12.41 15.08
C ARG A 31 -21.15 10.97 14.60
N LEU A 32 -20.04 10.23 14.47
CA LEU A 32 -20.09 8.81 14.11
C LEU A 32 -20.80 7.97 15.18
N GLN A 33 -20.56 8.24 16.46
CA GLN A 33 -21.23 7.55 17.57
C GLN A 33 -22.73 7.86 17.66
N ALA A 34 -23.15 9.06 17.25
CA ALA A 34 -24.55 9.48 17.28
C ALA A 34 -25.39 8.90 16.13
N ILE A 35 -24.75 8.41 15.07
CA ILE A 35 -25.43 7.64 14.04
C ILE A 35 -25.79 6.29 14.66
N ALA A 36 -27.07 6.08 14.94
CA ALA A 36 -27.58 4.79 15.40
C ALA A 36 -27.15 3.72 14.39
N VAL A 37 -26.22 2.86 14.81
CA VAL A 37 -25.96 1.62 14.11
C VAL A 37 -27.18 0.76 14.36
N GLU A 38 -28.13 0.76 13.41
CA GLU A 38 -29.08 -0.35 13.28
C GLU A 38 -28.26 -1.64 13.43
N PRO A 39 -28.59 -2.56 14.36
CA PRO A 39 -27.92 -3.84 14.44
C PRO A 39 -28.33 -4.70 13.24
N GLY A 40 -27.94 -4.28 12.04
CA GLY A 40 -27.90 -5.07 10.84
C GLY A 40 -26.83 -6.12 11.02
N ASP A 41 -27.29 -7.34 11.33
CA ASP A 41 -26.50 -8.56 11.35
C ASP A 41 -25.25 -8.55 12.25
N ALA A 42 -25.49 -8.56 13.56
CA ALA A 42 -24.60 -9.21 14.53
C ALA A 42 -24.53 -10.77 14.33
N LYS A 43 -24.60 -11.23 13.06
CA LYS A 43 -24.49 -12.62 12.59
C LYS A 43 -23.53 -12.79 11.41
N SER A 44 -22.63 -11.84 11.17
CA SER A 44 -21.29 -12.27 10.84
C SER A 44 -20.48 -11.99 12.08
N ALA A 45 -20.07 -13.05 12.78
CA ALA A 45 -18.91 -12.95 13.65
C ALA A 45 -17.91 -12.07 12.89
N VAL A 46 -17.58 -10.90 13.45
CA VAL A 46 -16.42 -10.17 13.01
C VAL A 46 -15.34 -11.21 13.14
N LYS A 47 -14.96 -11.84 12.02
CA LYS A 47 -13.73 -12.59 11.92
C LYS A 47 -12.74 -11.55 12.37
N ARG A 48 -12.35 -11.60 13.64
CA ARG A 48 -11.18 -10.91 14.15
C ARG A 48 -10.19 -11.14 13.04
N ARG A 49 -9.85 -10.08 12.29
CA ARG A 49 -8.86 -10.16 11.24
C ARG A 49 -7.59 -10.41 12.04
N VAL A 50 -7.37 -11.68 12.34
CA VAL A 50 -6.10 -12.17 12.85
C VAL A 50 -5.18 -11.81 11.71
N TYR A 51 -4.37 -10.77 11.92
CA TYR A 51 -3.20 -10.56 11.10
C TYR A 51 -2.29 -11.74 11.43
N ARG A 52 -2.58 -12.86 10.77
CA ARG A 52 -1.65 -13.97 10.69
C ARG A 52 -0.59 -13.42 9.76
N PHE A 53 0.65 -13.36 10.22
CA PHE A 53 1.79 -13.22 9.32
C PHE A 53 1.65 -14.41 8.38
N HIS A 54 1.02 -14.19 7.24
CA HIS A 54 1.18 -15.08 6.12
C HIS A 54 2.60 -14.77 5.68
N ASP A 55 3.49 -15.77 5.68
CA ASP A 55 4.62 -15.71 4.77
C ASP A 55 4.07 -15.12 3.47
N GLU A 56 4.61 -13.98 3.04
CA GLU A 56 4.27 -13.43 1.73
C GLU A 56 4.32 -14.62 0.77
N GLU A 57 3.20 -14.92 0.09
CA GLU A 57 3.11 -16.10 -0.78
C GLU A 57 4.38 -16.14 -1.64
N GLY A 58 5.17 -17.20 -1.44
CA GLY A 58 6.57 -17.22 -1.86
C GLY A 58 6.73 -16.89 -3.34
N PHE A 59 7.78 -16.15 -3.66
CA PHE A 59 8.21 -15.96 -5.04
C PHE A 59 9.33 -16.95 -5.37
N ARG A 60 9.59 -17.17 -6.65
CA ARG A 60 10.76 -17.91 -7.16
C ARG A 60 11.42 -17.12 -8.27
N VAL A 61 12.74 -17.26 -8.36
CA VAL A 61 13.54 -16.69 -9.44
C VAL A 61 13.94 -17.81 -10.40
N GLU A 62 13.78 -17.56 -11.69
CA GLU A 62 14.29 -18.40 -12.77
C GLU A 62 15.18 -17.56 -13.68
N GLN A 63 16.21 -18.16 -14.26
CA GLN A 63 17.01 -17.53 -15.29
C GLN A 63 16.60 -18.09 -16.65
N GLN A 64 16.18 -17.24 -17.57
CA GLN A 64 15.79 -17.60 -18.93
C GLN A 64 16.67 -16.85 -19.93
N GLY A 65 17.77 -17.49 -20.33
CA GLY A 65 18.78 -16.83 -21.15
C GLY A 65 19.46 -15.71 -20.37
N GLU A 66 19.38 -14.48 -20.89
CA GLU A 66 19.95 -13.29 -20.25
C GLU A 66 18.98 -12.59 -19.29
N THR A 67 17.70 -12.99 -19.29
CA THR A 67 16.64 -12.35 -18.48
C THR A 67 16.35 -13.14 -17.20
N TYR A 68 16.23 -12.43 -16.08
CA TYR A 68 15.77 -13.00 -14.81
C TYR A 68 14.25 -12.92 -14.72
N VAL A 69 13.59 -14.02 -14.38
CA VAL A 69 12.14 -14.11 -14.29
C VAL A 69 11.73 -14.36 -12.85
N VAL A 70 10.94 -13.46 -12.28
CA VAL A 70 10.37 -13.62 -10.93
C VAL A 70 8.90 -13.99 -11.05
N LEU A 71 8.56 -15.14 -10.49
CA LEU A 71 7.20 -15.67 -10.47
C LEU A 71 6.64 -15.63 -9.05
N GLY A 72 5.40 -15.20 -8.90
CA GLY A 72 4.72 -15.15 -7.61
C GLY A 72 3.56 -14.16 -7.61
N GLN A 73 2.40 -14.61 -7.14
CA GLN A 73 1.17 -13.82 -7.20
C GLN A 73 1.29 -12.46 -6.49
N THR A 74 2.07 -12.37 -5.41
CA THR A 74 2.27 -11.12 -4.67
C THR A 74 3.12 -10.12 -5.45
N VAL A 75 4.25 -10.55 -6.03
CA VAL A 75 5.15 -9.68 -6.80
C VAL A 75 4.53 -9.27 -8.14
N GLU A 76 3.81 -10.18 -8.80
CA GLU A 76 3.10 -9.89 -10.05
C GLU A 76 2.03 -8.82 -9.85
N ARG A 77 1.17 -8.97 -8.82
CA ARG A 77 0.14 -7.97 -8.48
C ARG A 77 0.71 -6.62 -8.06
N LEU A 78 1.92 -6.58 -7.51
CA LEU A 78 2.57 -5.33 -7.14
C LEU A 78 2.93 -4.54 -8.41
N VAL A 79 3.54 -5.21 -9.37
CA VAL A 79 3.94 -4.61 -10.65
C VAL A 79 2.72 -4.19 -11.47
N GLU A 80 1.68 -5.02 -11.54
CA GLU A 80 0.43 -4.71 -12.27
C GLU A 80 -0.29 -3.44 -11.78
N LYS A 81 -0.13 -3.07 -10.51
CA LYS A 81 -0.81 -1.92 -9.90
C LYS A 81 -0.09 -0.59 -10.12
N LEU A 82 1.17 -0.63 -10.55
CA LEU A 82 2.01 0.55 -10.65
C LEU A 82 2.06 1.04 -12.09
N VAL A 83 2.05 2.37 -12.24
CA VAL A 83 2.37 3.04 -13.51
C VAL A 83 3.86 3.35 -13.46
N LEU A 84 4.66 2.54 -14.18
CA LEU A 84 6.12 2.51 -14.06
C LEU A 84 6.86 3.54 -14.92
N ASP A 85 6.17 4.60 -15.35
CA ASP A 85 6.72 5.69 -16.15
C ASP A 85 7.30 6.84 -15.30
N SER A 86 7.19 6.75 -13.97
CA SER A 86 7.68 7.75 -13.02
C SER A 86 8.77 7.19 -12.12
N TYR A 87 9.74 8.04 -11.80
CA TYR A 87 10.84 7.71 -10.88
C TYR A 87 10.33 7.25 -9.51
N ASP A 88 9.33 7.95 -8.94
CA ASP A 88 8.75 7.61 -7.64
C ASP A 88 8.11 6.20 -7.63
N ALA A 89 7.49 5.77 -8.74
CA ALA A 89 6.91 4.44 -8.85
C ALA A 89 7.99 3.35 -8.93
N GLN A 90 9.09 3.63 -9.63
CA GLN A 90 10.24 2.73 -9.72
C GLN A 90 10.98 2.59 -8.38
N GLU A 91 11.16 3.70 -7.66
CA GLU A 91 11.76 3.68 -6.32
C GLU A 91 10.85 2.93 -5.32
N TYR A 92 9.54 3.20 -5.34
CA TYR A 92 8.58 2.47 -4.52
C TYR A 92 8.57 0.96 -4.80
N LEU A 93 8.60 0.57 -6.09
CA LEU A 93 8.68 -0.83 -6.49
C LEU A 93 9.95 -1.49 -5.94
N SER A 94 11.11 -0.85 -6.15
CA SER A 94 12.40 -1.34 -5.68
C SER A 94 12.41 -1.52 -4.16
N ASP A 95 11.97 -0.54 -3.39
CA ASP A 95 11.88 -0.62 -1.93
C ASP A 95 10.94 -1.72 -1.45
N ARG A 96 9.89 -2.02 -2.23
CA ARG A 96 8.96 -3.09 -1.89
C ARG A 96 9.57 -4.46 -2.22
N LEU A 97 10.21 -4.63 -3.37
CA LEU A 97 10.92 -5.86 -3.76
C LEU A 97 12.06 -6.20 -2.78
N GLU A 98 12.79 -5.21 -2.30
CA GLU A 98 13.84 -5.38 -1.28
C GLU A 98 13.26 -5.92 0.04
N ARG A 99 12.15 -5.33 0.51
CA ARG A 99 11.46 -5.78 1.73
C ARG A 99 10.90 -7.20 1.61
N MET A 100 10.50 -7.60 0.40
CA MET A 100 10.06 -8.96 0.11
C MET A 100 11.23 -9.94 -0.04
N GLY A 101 12.48 -9.45 -0.11
CA GLY A 101 13.68 -10.26 -0.26
C GLY A 101 13.95 -10.73 -1.68
N VAL A 102 13.31 -10.11 -2.69
CA VAL A 102 13.43 -10.49 -4.10
C VAL A 102 14.83 -10.25 -4.63
N PHE A 103 15.41 -9.07 -4.37
CA PHE A 103 16.79 -8.75 -4.80
C PHE A 103 17.83 -9.68 -4.18
N ARG A 104 17.64 -10.08 -2.92
CA ARG A 104 18.51 -11.07 -2.29
C ARG A 104 18.51 -12.41 -3.03
N GLU A 105 17.35 -12.86 -3.49
CA GLU A 105 17.25 -14.10 -4.26
C GLU A 105 17.81 -13.93 -5.69
N LEU A 106 17.47 -12.82 -6.36
CA LEU A 106 18.02 -12.45 -7.66
C LEU A 106 19.56 -12.43 -7.62
N GLY A 107 20.16 -11.83 -6.59
CA GLY A 107 21.60 -11.80 -6.39
C GLY A 107 22.23 -13.19 -6.21
N ARG A 108 21.51 -14.17 -5.64
CA ARG A 108 21.98 -15.58 -5.60
C ARG A 108 22.05 -16.21 -6.99
N HIS A 109 21.25 -15.72 -7.92
CA HIS A 109 21.27 -16.12 -9.33
C HIS A 109 22.23 -15.28 -10.19
N GLY A 110 22.92 -14.29 -9.60
CA GLY A 110 23.91 -13.46 -10.28
C GLY A 110 23.36 -12.18 -10.92
N PHE A 111 22.13 -11.79 -10.58
CA PHE A 111 21.55 -10.51 -11.01
C PHE A 111 22.36 -9.32 -10.51
N THR A 112 22.55 -8.33 -11.38
CA THR A 112 23.18 -7.06 -11.11
C THR A 112 22.26 -5.90 -11.53
N ALA A 113 22.45 -4.73 -10.92
CA ALA A 113 21.68 -3.53 -11.26
C ALA A 113 21.81 -3.23 -12.76
N GLY A 114 20.67 -2.97 -13.41
CA GLY A 114 20.57 -2.79 -14.85
C GLY A 114 20.40 -4.07 -15.67
N ASP A 115 20.43 -5.26 -15.05
CA ASP A 115 20.11 -6.50 -15.77
C ASP A 115 18.62 -6.58 -16.12
N PRO A 116 18.26 -7.23 -17.24
CA PRO A 116 16.88 -7.38 -17.64
C PRO A 116 16.13 -8.32 -16.67
N LEU A 117 15.04 -7.81 -16.14
CA LEU A 117 14.18 -8.47 -15.15
C LEU A 117 12.75 -8.54 -15.69
N ARG A 118 12.11 -9.69 -15.55
CA ARG A 118 10.71 -9.88 -15.89
C ARG A 118 9.93 -10.35 -14.68
N ILE A 119 8.89 -9.60 -14.32
CA ILE A 119 7.96 -9.98 -13.24
C ILE A 119 6.57 -10.08 -13.85
N GLY A 120 6.01 -11.28 -13.88
CA GLY A 120 4.80 -11.56 -14.65
C GLY A 120 5.00 -11.29 -16.14
N GLY A 121 4.12 -10.47 -16.72
CA GLY A 121 4.17 -10.06 -18.13
C GLY A 121 4.92 -8.74 -18.40
N VAL A 122 5.59 -8.18 -17.40
CA VAL A 122 6.23 -6.85 -17.49
C VAL A 122 7.75 -7.00 -17.43
N GLU A 123 8.43 -6.39 -18.41
CA GLU A 123 9.89 -6.28 -18.47
C GLU A 123 10.34 -4.98 -17.79
N LEU A 124 11.42 -5.08 -17.02
CA LEU A 124 11.94 -4.06 -16.11
C LEU A 124 13.48 -4.04 -16.19
N GLU A 125 14.04 -2.86 -16.05
CA GLU A 125 15.46 -2.65 -15.71
C GLU A 125 15.46 -1.76 -14.48
N LEU A 126 16.11 -2.23 -13.39
CA LEU A 126 16.14 -1.52 -12.12
C LEU A 126 17.58 -1.20 -11.74
N ASP A 127 17.80 0.03 -11.25
CA ASP A 127 19.13 0.55 -10.89
C ASP A 127 19.63 0.10 -9.50
N ARG A 128 18.90 -0.80 -8.83
CA ARG A 128 19.23 -1.36 -7.51
C ARG A 128 19.24 -2.88 -7.54
#